data_AF-A0A7X6ZHW4-F1
#
_entry.id   AF-A0A7X6ZHW4-F1
#
_cell.length_a   1.000
_cell.length_b   1.000
_cell.length_c   1.000
_cell.angle_alpha   90.00
_cell.angle_beta   90.00
_cell.angle_gamma   90.00
#
_symmetry.space_group_name_H-M   'P 1'
#
loop_
_entity.id
_entity.type
_entity.pdbx_description
1 polymer ?
#
loop_
_entity_poly.entity_id
_entity_poly.type
_entity_poly.pdbx_seq_one_letter_code
_entity_poly.pdbx_strand_id
1 'polypeptide(L)'
;MSLSAWGQPADFLNRKQKIEKCTGQIYSIKEFWRIADSMQMSVSELSDYPVIFPIKKPVISSGFRMRKHPVYKVRKFHTGIDIPKTKGTPVYATGNG
;
A
#
# COMPACT_ATOMS: atom_id res chain seq x y z
N MET A 1 -36.53 -10.03 -18.43
CA MET A 1 -35.52 -10.13 -17.35
C MET A 1 -34.22 -10.66 -17.95
N SER A 2 -33.35 -9.78 -18.45
CA SER A 2 -32.03 -10.17 -18.93
C SER A 2 -31.05 -10.09 -17.78
N LEU A 3 -30.58 -11.26 -17.33
CA LEU A 3 -29.53 -11.38 -16.32
C LEU A 3 -28.25 -10.75 -16.89
N SER A 4 -27.77 -9.66 -16.28
CA SER A 4 -26.52 -9.00 -16.67
C SER A 4 -25.36 -9.99 -16.49
N ALA A 5 -24.68 -10.30 -17.59
CA ALA A 5 -23.51 -11.16 -17.60
C ALA A 5 -22.46 -10.63 -16.62
N TRP A 6 -22.08 -11.45 -15.65
CA TRP A 6 -20.93 -11.20 -14.80
C TRP A 6 -19.70 -10.91 -15.67
N GLY A 7 -18.96 -9.85 -15.30
CA GLY A 7 -17.89 -9.26 -16.09
C GLY A 7 -16.87 -10.27 -16.61
N GLN A 8 -16.55 -10.16 -17.90
CA GLN A 8 -15.61 -11.05 -18.57
C GLN A 8 -14.20 -10.89 -17.94
N PRO A 9 -13.37 -11.95 -17.85
CA PRO A 9 -12.01 -11.87 -17.32
C PRO A 9 -11.14 -10.80 -18.00
N ALA A 10 -11.40 -10.52 -19.28
CA ALA A 10 -10.74 -9.47 -20.04
C ALA A 10 -11.05 -8.05 -19.51
N ASP A 11 -12.28 -7.80 -19.06
CA ASP A 11 -12.67 -6.51 -18.46
C ASP A 11 -11.97 -6.29 -17.12
N PHE A 12 -11.85 -7.34 -16.31
CA PHE A 12 -11.10 -7.30 -15.05
C PHE A 12 -9.60 -7.05 -15.26
N LEU A 13 -8.99 -7.76 -16.21
CA LEU A 13 -7.57 -7.57 -16.53
C LEU A 13 -7.29 -6.15 -17.04
N ASN A 14 -8.15 -5.64 -17.91
CA ASN A 14 -8.07 -4.27 -18.43
C ASN A 14 -8.24 -3.24 -17.30
N ARG A 15 -9.18 -3.47 -16.37
CA ARG A 15 -9.37 -2.59 -15.20
C ARG A 15 -8.14 -2.55 -14.30
N LYS A 16 -7.55 -3.70 -13.96
CA LYS A 16 -6.34 -3.76 -13.13
C LYS A 16 -5.17 -3.02 -13.78
N GLN A 17 -4.92 -3.28 -15.06
CA GLN A 17 -3.88 -2.58 -15.83
C GLN A 17 -4.09 -1.07 -15.86
N LYS A 18 -5.35 -0.61 -15.97
CA LYS A 18 -5.69 0.81 -15.95
C LYS A 18 -5.41 1.45 -14.60
N ILE A 19 -5.76 0.79 -13.50
CA ILE A 19 -5.44 1.24 -12.13
C ILE A 19 -3.93 1.34 -11.97
N GLU A 20 -3.19 0.27 -12.29
CA GLU A 20 -1.73 0.24 -12.21
C GLU A 20 -1.06 1.36 -13.01
N LYS A 21 -1.54 1.63 -14.21
CA LYS A 21 -1.05 2.74 -15.04
C LYS A 21 -1.30 4.11 -14.39
N CYS A 22 -2.46 4.32 -13.78
CA CYS A 22 -2.79 5.57 -13.08
C CYS A 22 -2.00 5.73 -11.78
N THR A 23 -1.79 4.65 -11.03
CA THR A 23 -1.12 4.70 -9.73
C THR A 23 0.41 4.62 -9.81
N GLY A 24 0.97 4.09 -10.90
CA GLY A 24 2.39 3.78 -11.02
C GLY A 24 3.36 4.97 -10.95
N GLN A 25 2.86 6.20 -11.12
CA GLN A 25 3.68 7.43 -11.06
C GLN A 25 3.45 8.24 -9.78
N ILE A 26 2.63 7.75 -8.85
CA ILE A 26 2.27 8.47 -7.64
C ILE A 26 3.32 8.23 -6.55
N TYR A 27 3.75 9.30 -5.88
CA TYR A 27 4.72 9.23 -4.78
C TYR A 27 4.15 9.70 -3.42
N SER A 28 2.87 10.09 -3.38
CA SER A 28 2.21 10.58 -2.18
C SER A 28 0.89 9.86 -1.91
N ILE A 29 0.63 9.52 -0.64
CA ILE A 29 -0.62 8.91 -0.21
C ILE A 29 -1.84 9.79 -0.59
N LYS A 30 -1.67 11.13 -0.55
CA LYS A 30 -2.77 12.07 -0.86
C LYS A 30 -3.16 12.00 -2.34
N GLU A 31 -2.17 11.89 -3.22
CA GLU A 31 -2.40 11.74 -4.65
C GLU A 31 -2.99 10.38 -4.99
N PHE A 32 -2.55 9.33 -4.28
CA PHE A 32 -3.12 8.00 -4.41
C PHE A 32 -4.61 8.03 -4.11
N TRP A 33 -5.02 8.63 -2.99
CA TRP A 33 -6.44 8.74 -2.63
C TRP A 33 -7.25 9.51 -3.66
N ARG A 34 -6.72 10.62 -4.20
CA ARG A 34 -7.41 11.37 -5.27
C ARG A 34 -7.69 10.50 -6.49
N ILE A 35 -6.73 9.68 -6.89
CA ILE A 35 -6.89 8.77 -8.03
C ILE A 35 -7.86 7.64 -7.69
N ALA A 36 -7.72 7.02 -6.52
CA ALA A 36 -8.61 5.96 -6.06
C ALA A 36 -10.07 6.42 -6.00
N ASP A 37 -10.32 7.61 -5.46
CA ASP A 37 -11.65 8.22 -5.39
C ASP A 37 -12.19 8.51 -6.80
N SER A 38 -11.38 9.11 -7.67
CA SER A 38 -11.79 9.41 -9.05
C SER A 38 -12.14 8.15 -9.87
N MET A 39 -11.45 7.05 -9.62
CA MET A 39 -11.66 5.75 -10.27
C MET A 39 -12.74 4.91 -9.59
N GLN A 40 -13.28 5.39 -8.45
CA GLN A 40 -14.23 4.67 -7.60
C GLN A 40 -13.74 3.24 -7.31
N MET A 41 -12.50 3.13 -6.82
CA MET A 41 -11.91 1.84 -6.48
C MET A 41 -12.70 1.15 -5.37
N SER A 42 -12.93 -0.15 -5.53
CA SER A 42 -13.58 -0.94 -4.50
C SER A 42 -12.63 -1.26 -3.34
N VAL A 43 -13.18 -1.72 -2.21
CA VAL A 43 -12.37 -2.18 -1.07
C VAL A 43 -11.45 -3.33 -1.47
N SER A 44 -11.90 -4.25 -2.34
CA SER A 44 -11.07 -5.37 -2.79
C SER A 44 -9.88 -4.88 -3.64
N GLU A 45 -10.08 -3.87 -4.47
CA GLU A 45 -9.01 -3.27 -5.29
C GLU A 45 -8.03 -2.47 -4.44
N LEU A 46 -8.52 -1.70 -3.46
CA LEU A 46 -7.68 -0.96 -2.53
C LEU A 46 -6.82 -1.88 -1.67
N SER A 47 -7.32 -3.08 -1.36
CA SER A 47 -6.62 -4.07 -0.54
C SER A 47 -5.37 -4.61 -1.21
N ASP A 48 -5.17 -4.45 -2.53
CA ASP A 48 -3.95 -4.85 -3.22
C ASP A 48 -2.78 -3.86 -3.02
N TYR A 49 -3.03 -2.70 -2.40
CA TYR A 49 -2.03 -1.63 -2.23
C TYR A 49 -1.74 -1.35 -0.76
N PRO A 50 -0.47 -1.16 -0.37
CA PRO A 50 -0.08 -0.91 1.02
C PRO A 50 -0.37 0.53 1.48
N VAL A 51 -1.64 0.92 1.53
CA VAL A 51 -2.09 2.31 1.76
C VAL A 51 -2.39 2.63 3.23
N ILE A 52 -2.17 1.67 4.13
CA ILE A 52 -2.33 1.81 5.58
C ILE A 52 -1.01 1.50 6.30
N PHE A 53 -0.92 1.90 7.57
CA PHE A 53 0.15 1.43 8.45
C PHE A 53 -0.15 0.03 8.99
N PRO A 54 0.87 -0.82 9.20
CA PRO A 54 0.68 -2.18 9.72
C PRO A 54 0.31 -2.24 11.21
N ILE A 55 0.13 -1.09 11.86
CA ILE A 55 -0.25 -0.98 13.27
C ILE A 55 -1.22 0.20 13.50
N LYS A 56 -2.01 0.14 14.59
CA LYS A 56 -2.89 1.24 15.00
C LYS A 56 -2.09 2.38 15.67
N LYS A 57 -2.49 3.63 15.41
CA LYS A 57 -1.87 4.86 15.96
C LYS A 57 -0.33 4.86 15.81
N PRO A 58 0.19 4.79 14.56
CA PRO A 58 1.61 4.72 14.31
C PRO A 58 2.31 6.01 14.75
N VAL A 59 3.55 5.87 15.23
CA VAL A 59 4.48 6.96 15.48
C VAL A 59 5.78 6.56 14.81
N ILE A 60 6.42 7.45 14.05
CA ILE A 60 7.69 7.14 13.40
C ILE A 60 8.82 7.58 14.34
N SER A 61 9.62 6.64 14.84
CA SER A 61 10.81 6.99 15.65
C SER A 61 12.05 7.18 14.79
N SER A 62 12.12 6.53 13.64
CA SER A 62 13.17 6.72 12.64
C SER A 62 12.60 6.55 11.25
N GLY A 63 12.75 7.57 10.40
CA GLY A 63 12.46 7.48 8.98
C GLY A 63 13.65 6.97 8.16
N PHE A 64 13.57 7.18 6.85
CA PHE A 64 14.65 6.93 5.89
C PHE A 64 15.87 7.79 6.19
N ARG A 65 17.01 7.17 6.51
CA ARG A 65 18.27 7.88 6.80
C ARG A 65 19.50 6.99 6.78
N MET A 66 20.68 7.62 6.80
CA MET A 66 21.93 6.95 7.12
C MET A 66 21.96 6.53 8.60
N ARG A 67 22.14 5.23 8.85
CA ARG A 67 22.28 4.68 10.22
C ARG A 67 23.11 3.39 10.21
N LYS A 68 23.43 2.86 11.39
CA LYS A 68 23.97 1.50 11.51
C LYS A 68 22.91 0.52 11.01
N HIS A 69 23.13 -0.08 9.85
CA HIS A 69 22.14 -0.93 9.21
C HIS A 69 21.89 -2.19 10.05
N PRO A 70 20.62 -2.59 10.31
CA PRO A 70 20.31 -3.69 11.23
C PRO A 70 20.90 -5.03 10.77
N VAL A 71 21.01 -5.26 9.46
CA VAL A 71 21.63 -6.47 8.87
C VAL A 71 23.16 -6.32 8.80
N TYR A 72 23.67 -5.43 7.94
CA TYR A 72 25.11 -5.31 7.65
C TYR A 72 25.98 -4.70 8.76
N LYS A 73 25.39 -4.13 9.82
CA LYS A 73 26.07 -3.49 10.96
C LYS A 73 27.05 -2.35 10.61
N VAL A 74 27.06 -1.86 9.37
CA VAL A 74 27.82 -0.68 8.91
C VAL A 74 26.93 0.55 8.73
N ARG A 75 27.53 1.73 8.63
CA ARG A 75 26.80 2.97 8.30
C ARG A 75 26.34 2.92 6.84
N LYS A 76 25.04 2.71 6.62
CA LYS A 76 24.41 2.59 5.29
C LYS A 76 23.04 3.26 5.30
N PHE A 77 22.57 3.69 4.14
CA PHE A 77 21.21 4.22 4.00
C PHE A 77 20.20 3.09 4.27
N HIS A 78 19.31 3.30 5.23
CA HIS A 78 18.26 2.35 5.55
C HIS A 78 16.95 2.78 4.86
N THR A 79 16.44 1.89 4.01
CA THR A 79 15.26 2.10 3.17
C THR A 79 13.96 1.68 3.85
N GLY A 80 13.92 1.68 5.18
CA GLY A 80 12.75 1.35 5.98
C GLY A 80 12.50 2.39 7.06
N ILE A 81 11.37 2.23 7.75
CA ILE A 81 10.98 3.07 8.88
C ILE A 81 10.86 2.21 10.14
N ASP A 82 11.14 2.81 11.30
CA ASP A 82 10.95 2.18 12.60
C ASP A 82 9.69 2.75 13.26
N ILE A 83 8.79 1.86 13.68
CA ILE A 83 7.52 2.20 14.33
C ILE A 83 7.51 1.54 15.72
N PRO A 84 7.84 2.28 16.81
CA PRO A 84 7.99 1.69 18.13
C PRO A 84 6.63 1.36 18.74
N LYS A 85 6.50 0.15 19.27
CA LYS A 85 5.34 -0.32 20.05
C LYS A 85 5.77 -1.34 21.10
N THR A 86 4.89 -1.58 22.07
CA THR A 86 5.09 -2.60 23.10
C THR A 86 4.98 -4.00 22.50
N LYS A 87 5.70 -4.95 23.13
CA LYS A 87 5.62 -6.38 22.75
C LYS A 87 4.18 -6.87 22.83
N GLY A 88 3.77 -7.70 21.87
CA GLY A 88 2.41 -8.23 21.78
C GLY A 88 1.42 -7.29 21.05
N THR A 89 1.86 -6.11 20.59
CA THR A 89 1.02 -5.27 19.73
C THR A 89 0.68 -6.01 18.43
N PRO A 90 -0.61 -6.12 18.05
CA PRO A 90 -1.00 -6.75 16.80
C PRO A 90 -0.43 -6.02 15.58
N VAL A 91 0.02 -6.80 14.60
CA VAL A 91 0.50 -6.33 13.30
C VAL A 91 -0.47 -6.83 12.23
N TYR A 92 -0.84 -5.94 11.31
CA TYR A 92 -1.80 -6.21 10.24
C TYR A 92 -1.11 -6.13 8.89
N ALA A 93 -1.54 -6.96 7.94
CA ALA A 93 -1.12 -6.86 6.55
C ALA A 93 -1.60 -5.52 5.96
N THR A 94 -0.72 -4.83 5.25
CA THR A 94 -1.07 -3.54 4.62
C THR A 94 -1.68 -3.71 3.25
N GLY A 95 -1.55 -4.89 2.64
CA GLY A 95 -2.21 -5.27 1.41
C GLY A 95 -2.20 -6.79 1.20
N ASN A 96 -2.86 -7.24 0.15
CA ASN A 96 -2.91 -8.61 -0.33
C ASN A 96 -1.54 -9.04 -0.89
N GLY A 97 -1.36 -10.35 -1.07
CA GLY A 97 -0.14 -10.98 -1.58
C GLY A 97 -0.37 -11.88 -2.77
#